data_AF-A0A7S4MPM7-F1
#
_entry.id   AF-A0A7S4MPM7-F1
#
_cell.length_a   1.000
_cell.length_b   1.000
_cell.length_c   1.000
_cell.angle_alpha   90.00
_cell.angle_beta   90.00
_cell.angle_gamma   90.00
#
_symmetry.space_group_name_H-M   'P 1'
#
loop_
_entity.id
_entity.type
_entity.pdbx_description
1 polymer ?
#
loop_
_entity_poly.entity_id
_entity_poly.type
_entity_poly.pdbx_seq_one_letter_code
_entity_poly.pdbx_strand_id
1 'polypeptide(L)'
;PEGSMAAAADTDSVNALISDEDIEGRGPSTKLGALIEDREWTDVISHLNTDSGRQEAAVCDEYDDGLPLHAACRNDPPLEVIVALIDSNPRGPAAADDEGRLPLHSACGCKPPPSKDVLSELLRVHPEGAFAADAEGQIPLTQACIEEAPLWLIRSLLDVHPAGARAVDGDGNLPIHWAFHSGPSAVDTTELLLSAYPEAASKRNSSGSLPVHRACTQNAPVPVVNMLLEEFSDGASSADEDGNLPIHLLCRKGSPFRDDAHGLPSYLDLPEGVVISPRNGSETAGTDPKNALDVMELLLKFHHDGASAANRFGELPLHRACSEEAPLELV
;
A
#
# COMPACT_ATOMS: atom_id res chain seq x y z
N PRO A 1 -49.14 42.99 21.98
CA PRO A 1 -48.41 41.71 22.05
C PRO A 1 -48.94 40.78 20.95
N GLU A 2 -48.53 41.08 19.72
CA GLU A 2 -48.88 40.38 18.47
C GLU A 2 -47.96 39.16 18.31
N GLY A 3 -48.50 37.97 18.02
CA GLY A 3 -48.32 37.24 16.74
C GLY A 3 -47.03 36.39 16.75
N SER A 4 -46.86 35.22 16.16
CA SER A 4 -47.58 34.34 15.23
C SER A 4 -46.74 33.06 15.09
N MET A 5 -47.36 31.93 14.74
CA MET A 5 -46.70 30.67 14.30
C MET A 5 -45.93 30.82 12.97
N ALA A 6 -44.89 29.99 12.78
CA ALA A 6 -44.42 29.33 11.53
C ALA A 6 -43.22 28.41 11.90
N ALA A 7 -43.09 27.11 11.64
CA ALA A 7 -43.38 26.22 10.51
C ALA A 7 -42.41 26.34 9.31
N ALA A 8 -41.95 25.15 8.87
CA ALA A 8 -41.22 24.79 7.64
C ALA A 8 -39.70 25.10 7.64
N ALA A 9 -38.86 24.06 7.54
CA ALA A 9 -38.33 23.43 6.31
C ALA A 9 -37.25 24.35 5.66
N ASP A 10 -36.15 23.89 5.08
CA ASP A 10 -35.86 22.62 4.44
C ASP A 10 -34.35 22.56 4.16
N THR A 11 -33.87 21.32 4.03
CA THR A 11 -32.88 20.81 3.07
C THR A 11 -31.50 21.45 2.80
N ASP A 12 -30.57 20.50 2.64
CA ASP A 12 -29.45 20.51 1.71
C ASP A 12 -28.34 21.52 1.91
N SER A 13 -27.20 21.02 2.37
CA SER A 13 -26.03 20.95 1.47
C SER A 13 -24.87 20.21 2.14
N VAL A 14 -24.67 18.99 1.65
CA VAL A 14 -23.38 18.34 1.36
C VAL A 14 -22.40 18.18 2.52
N ASN A 15 -22.20 16.92 2.93
CA ASN A 15 -20.89 16.41 3.31
C ASN A 15 -19.90 16.72 2.18
N ALA A 16 -19.35 17.92 2.21
CA ALA A 16 -18.23 18.32 1.38
C ALA A 16 -16.99 18.18 2.27
N LEU A 17 -16.09 17.29 1.84
CA LEU A 17 -14.66 17.44 1.97
C LEU A 17 -14.19 17.95 3.34
N ILE A 18 -13.82 17.02 4.23
CA ILE A 18 -12.67 17.31 5.09
C ILE A 18 -11.48 17.29 4.13
N SER A 19 -11.23 18.44 3.51
CA SER A 19 -9.98 18.76 2.86
C SER A 19 -8.90 18.71 3.93
N ASP A 20 -7.84 17.95 3.65
CA ASP A 20 -6.56 17.95 4.34
C ASP A 20 -5.86 19.32 4.19
N GLU A 21 -6.51 20.41 4.58
CA GLU A 21 -5.98 21.78 4.48
C GLU A 21 -5.89 22.52 5.82
N ASP A 22 -5.98 21.84 6.96
CA ASP A 22 -5.81 22.46 8.29
C ASP A 22 -4.78 21.75 9.18
N ILE A 23 -3.57 21.49 8.66
CA ILE A 23 -2.35 21.42 9.49
C ILE A 23 -1.51 22.69 9.25
N GLU A 24 -2.16 23.87 9.29
CA GLU A 24 -1.43 25.13 9.43
C GLU A 24 -1.08 25.35 10.90
N GLY A 25 0.18 25.13 11.24
CA GLY A 25 0.79 25.76 12.41
C GLY A 25 1.70 24.89 13.24
N ARG A 26 2.88 24.58 12.72
CA ARG A 26 4.19 24.84 13.36
C ARG A 26 5.30 24.41 12.41
N GLY A 27 6.18 25.33 12.09
CA GLY A 27 7.30 25.10 11.18
C GLY A 27 8.46 24.33 11.82
N PRO A 28 9.50 24.06 11.02
CA PRO A 28 10.61 23.18 11.37
C PRO A 28 11.42 23.72 12.54
N SER A 29 11.94 22.79 13.34
CA SER A 29 12.69 23.08 14.58
C SER A 29 14.03 23.82 14.34
N THR A 30 14.58 23.71 13.13
CA THR A 30 15.88 24.28 12.76
C THR A 30 15.81 25.07 11.45
N LYS A 31 16.78 25.97 11.27
CA LYS A 31 16.93 26.69 10.00
C LYS A 31 17.22 25.71 8.87
N LEU A 32 18.04 24.69 9.11
CA LEU A 32 18.30 23.64 8.14
C LEU A 32 17.01 22.90 7.73
N GLY A 33 16.15 22.56 8.70
CA GLY A 33 14.84 21.96 8.44
C GLY A 33 13.96 22.82 7.54
N ALA A 34 13.88 24.14 7.83
CA ALA A 34 13.14 25.11 7.00
C ALA A 34 13.59 25.12 5.54
N LEU A 35 14.90 25.19 5.32
CA LEU A 35 15.47 25.21 3.98
C LEU A 35 15.20 23.91 3.20
N ILE A 36 15.11 22.77 3.90
CA ILE A 36 14.80 21.46 3.29
C ILE A 36 13.32 21.37 2.92
N GLU A 37 12.42 21.79 3.81
CA GLU A 37 10.98 21.83 3.54
C GLU A 37 10.64 22.77 2.38
N ASP A 38 11.28 23.95 2.34
CA ASP A 38 11.14 24.92 1.26
C ASP A 38 11.89 24.50 -0.03
N ARG A 39 12.62 23.38 0.00
CA ARG A 39 13.42 22.83 -1.11
C ARG A 39 14.46 23.82 -1.65
N GLU A 40 14.98 24.71 -0.79
CA GLU A 40 16.03 25.68 -1.11
C GLU A 40 17.43 25.02 -1.08
N TRP A 41 17.65 24.05 -1.98
CA TRP A 41 18.83 23.18 -1.94
C TRP A 41 20.18 23.91 -1.97
N THR A 42 20.27 25.05 -2.66
CA THR A 42 21.48 25.87 -2.68
C THR A 42 21.80 26.47 -1.32
N ASP A 43 20.77 26.86 -0.58
CA ASP A 43 20.88 27.46 0.74
C ASP A 43 21.09 26.39 1.80
N VAL A 44 20.51 25.19 1.63
CA VAL A 44 20.84 23.99 2.42
C VAL A 44 22.35 23.72 2.37
N ILE A 45 22.94 23.62 1.17
CA ILE A 45 24.39 23.40 1.01
C ILE A 45 25.20 24.54 1.62
N SER A 46 24.79 25.79 1.38
CA SER A 46 25.47 26.97 1.93
C SER A 46 25.45 26.98 3.46
N HIS A 47 24.33 26.56 4.07
CA HIS A 47 24.17 26.48 5.52
C HIS A 47 24.97 25.30 6.11
N LEU A 48 24.99 24.13 5.47
CA LEU A 48 25.79 22.97 5.87
C LEU A 48 27.31 23.23 5.82
N ASN A 49 27.77 24.20 5.03
CA ASN A 49 29.17 24.63 5.07
C ASN A 49 29.55 25.40 6.35
N THR A 50 28.57 25.84 7.14
CA THR A 50 28.79 26.51 8.44
C THR A 50 28.84 25.51 9.60
N ASP A 51 29.48 25.88 10.71
CA ASP A 51 29.48 25.05 11.92
C ASP A 51 28.05 24.85 12.49
N SER A 52 27.19 25.87 12.39
CA SER A 52 25.80 25.80 12.83
C SER A 52 25.01 24.77 12.02
N GLY A 53 25.08 24.85 10.69
CA GLY A 53 24.36 23.93 9.81
C GLY A 53 24.80 22.48 10.00
N ARG A 54 26.10 22.22 10.21
CA ARG A 54 26.59 20.86 10.51
C ARG A 54 26.04 20.31 11.82
N GLN A 55 25.91 21.16 12.84
CA GLN A 55 25.31 20.74 14.11
C GLN A 55 23.82 20.44 13.94
N GLU A 56 23.11 21.28 13.17
CA GLU A 56 21.69 21.08 12.85
C GLU A 56 21.44 19.77 12.07
N ALA A 57 22.39 19.26 11.29
CA ALA A 57 22.26 17.97 10.58
C ALA A 57 22.10 16.74 11.50
N ALA A 58 22.36 16.90 12.80
CA ALA A 58 22.14 15.87 13.83
C ALA A 58 20.98 16.19 14.78
N VAL A 59 20.24 17.28 14.54
CA VAL A 59 19.09 17.68 15.35
C VAL A 59 17.85 17.07 14.73
N CYS A 60 17.18 16.18 15.47
CA CYS A 60 15.90 15.61 15.08
C CYS A 60 14.81 16.69 15.09
N ASP A 61 13.83 16.54 14.20
CA ASP A 61 12.63 17.35 14.23
C ASP A 61 11.79 17.04 15.48
N GLU A 62 11.05 18.03 15.97
CA GLU A 62 10.27 17.91 17.20
C GLU A 62 9.02 17.04 17.04
N TYR A 63 8.55 16.78 15.81
CA TYR A 63 7.29 16.08 15.55
C TYR A 63 7.46 14.59 15.33
N ASP A 64 8.42 14.18 14.50
CA ASP A 64 8.63 12.78 14.11
C ASP A 64 9.98 12.23 14.62
N ASP A 65 10.75 12.99 15.41
CA ASP A 65 12.13 12.65 15.78
C ASP A 65 13.03 12.34 14.55
N GLY A 66 12.61 12.77 13.35
CA GLY A 66 13.29 12.54 12.09
C GLY A 66 14.48 13.47 11.92
N LEU A 67 15.59 12.96 11.38
CA LEU A 67 16.73 13.82 11.07
C LEU A 67 16.43 14.67 9.82
N PRO A 68 17.20 15.76 9.58
CA PRO A 68 17.13 16.52 8.33
C PRO A 68 17.35 15.64 7.09
N LEU A 69 18.07 14.53 7.25
CA LEU A 69 18.23 13.52 6.19
C LEU A 69 16.91 12.82 5.82
N HIS A 70 16.04 12.51 6.80
CA HIS A 70 14.69 11.98 6.52
C HIS A 70 13.87 13.01 5.73
N ALA A 71 13.83 14.25 6.22
CA ALA A 71 13.11 15.34 5.57
C ALA A 71 13.62 15.59 4.14
N ALA A 72 14.94 15.54 3.93
CA ALA A 72 15.52 15.65 2.60
C ALA A 72 15.05 14.51 1.69
N CYS A 73 15.12 13.26 2.15
CA CYS A 73 14.66 12.09 1.38
C CYS A 73 13.19 12.17 0.95
N ARG A 74 12.32 12.79 1.76
CA ARG A 74 10.89 13.00 1.43
C ARG A 74 10.66 14.06 0.35
N ASN A 75 11.60 14.98 0.17
CA ASN A 75 11.42 16.19 -0.66
C ASN A 75 12.13 16.13 -2.02
N ASP A 76 12.49 14.94 -2.51
CA ASP A 76 13.19 14.72 -3.79
C ASP A 76 14.45 15.60 -3.90
N PRO A 77 15.49 15.30 -3.09
CA PRO A 77 16.67 16.14 -2.96
C PRO A 77 17.68 15.83 -4.07
N PRO A 78 18.50 16.82 -4.47
CA PRO A 78 19.67 16.55 -5.31
C PRO A 78 20.69 15.71 -4.53
N LEU A 79 21.49 14.91 -5.25
CA LEU A 79 22.50 14.03 -4.66
C LEU A 79 23.47 14.79 -3.74
N GLU A 80 23.86 16.00 -4.13
CA GLU A 80 24.80 16.83 -3.39
C GLU A 80 24.31 17.14 -1.98
N VAL A 81 22.99 17.33 -1.80
CA VAL A 81 22.39 17.58 -0.47
C VAL A 81 22.46 16.34 0.40
N ILE A 82 22.16 15.17 -0.16
CA ILE A 82 22.28 13.89 0.56
C ILE A 82 23.72 13.65 1.01
N VAL A 83 24.69 13.83 0.10
CA VAL A 83 26.12 13.68 0.43
C VAL A 83 26.53 14.68 1.52
N ALA A 84 26.14 15.95 1.40
CA ALA A 84 26.50 16.97 2.39
C ALA A 84 25.87 16.69 3.78
N LEU A 85 24.64 16.19 3.84
CA LEU A 85 23.98 15.79 5.08
C LEU A 85 24.66 14.57 5.72
N ILE A 86 25.03 13.57 4.91
CA ILE A 86 25.77 12.39 5.38
C ILE A 86 27.17 12.77 5.87
N ASP A 87 27.90 13.63 5.15
CA ASP A 87 29.22 14.10 5.56
C ASP A 87 29.16 14.90 6.87
N SER A 88 28.08 15.67 7.07
CA SER A 88 27.85 16.43 8.30
C SER A 88 27.45 15.54 9.48
N ASN A 89 26.71 14.46 9.22
CA ASN A 89 26.30 13.47 10.22
C ASN A 89 26.41 12.03 9.66
N PRO A 90 27.60 11.39 9.76
CA PRO A 90 27.84 10.07 9.19
C PRO A 90 27.02 8.93 9.80
N ARG A 91 26.39 9.16 10.96
CA ARG A 91 25.48 8.20 11.60
C ARG A 91 24.02 8.38 11.16
N GLY A 92 23.71 9.47 10.46
CA GLY A 92 22.35 9.82 10.04
C GLY A 92 21.65 8.73 9.23
N PRO A 93 22.30 8.06 8.25
CA PRO A 93 21.67 6.97 7.49
C PRO A 93 21.17 5.78 8.32
N ALA A 94 21.72 5.59 9.53
CA ALA A 94 21.34 4.51 10.44
C ALA A 94 20.48 4.99 11.63
N ALA A 95 20.11 6.28 11.66
CA ALA A 95 19.23 6.82 12.69
C ALA A 95 17.77 6.56 12.31
N ALA A 96 17.00 6.06 13.27
CA ALA A 96 15.56 5.89 13.14
C ALA A 96 14.83 7.13 13.64
N ASP A 97 13.70 7.45 13.00
CA ASP A 97 12.70 8.39 13.51
C ASP A 97 11.82 7.72 14.60
N ASP A 98 10.78 8.40 15.09
CA ASP A 98 9.87 7.89 16.13
C ASP A 98 9.11 6.61 15.73
N GLU A 99 8.81 6.46 14.44
CA GLU A 99 8.22 5.28 13.82
C GLU A 99 9.26 4.18 13.52
N GLY A 100 10.52 4.36 13.91
CA GLY A 100 11.57 3.37 13.65
C GLY A 100 12.11 3.42 12.22
N ARG A 101 11.67 4.37 11.39
CA ARG A 101 12.03 4.47 9.97
C ARG A 101 13.41 5.08 9.82
N LEU A 102 14.26 4.42 9.05
CA LEU A 102 15.52 5.01 8.56
C LEU A 102 15.25 5.98 7.40
N PRO A 103 16.18 6.90 7.04
CA PRO A 103 16.02 7.76 5.88
C PRO A 103 15.77 7.00 4.56
N LEU A 104 16.29 5.77 4.46
CA LEU A 104 16.03 4.89 3.31
C LEU A 104 14.56 4.46 3.21
N HIS A 105 13.85 4.29 4.33
CA HIS A 105 12.40 4.05 4.32
C HIS A 105 11.68 5.28 3.76
N SER A 106 11.99 6.47 4.27
CA SER A 106 11.42 7.73 3.77
C SER A 106 11.68 7.92 2.27
N ALA A 107 12.90 7.62 1.80
CA ALA A 107 13.21 7.66 0.37
C ALA A 107 12.33 6.67 -0.42
N CYS A 108 12.18 5.43 0.05
CA CYS A 108 11.41 4.41 -0.67
C CYS A 108 9.88 4.60 -0.58
N GLY A 109 9.40 5.37 0.40
CA GLY A 109 7.99 5.64 0.67
C GLY A 109 7.45 6.95 0.16
N CYS A 110 8.18 7.65 -0.69
CA CYS A 110 7.74 8.94 -1.23
C CYS A 110 7.47 8.88 -2.74
N LYS A 111 6.59 9.77 -3.18
CA LYS A 111 6.29 10.05 -4.58
C LYS A 111 6.65 11.52 -4.87
N PRO A 112 7.53 11.82 -5.84
CA PRO A 112 8.20 10.89 -6.74
C PRO A 112 9.26 10.00 -6.03
N PRO A 113 9.60 8.83 -6.61
CA PRO A 113 10.67 7.99 -6.07
C PRO A 113 12.03 8.70 -6.14
N PRO A 114 13.00 8.31 -5.30
CA PRO A 114 14.31 8.95 -5.26
C PRO A 114 15.04 8.76 -6.59
N SER A 115 15.95 9.67 -6.89
CA SER A 115 16.87 9.44 -8.02
C SER A 115 17.72 8.19 -7.78
N LYS A 116 18.16 7.54 -8.88
CA LYS A 116 19.05 6.37 -8.81
C LYS A 116 20.32 6.65 -8.02
N ASP A 117 20.86 7.86 -8.17
CA ASP A 117 22.09 8.26 -7.50
C ASP A 117 21.87 8.44 -6.00
N VAL A 118 20.76 9.07 -5.58
CA VAL A 118 20.40 9.19 -4.16
C VAL A 118 20.22 7.82 -3.52
N LEU A 119 19.46 6.92 -4.17
CA LEU A 119 19.28 5.55 -3.65
C LEU A 119 20.62 4.82 -3.55
N SER A 120 21.45 4.90 -4.59
CA SER A 120 22.76 4.25 -4.62
C SER A 120 23.67 4.76 -3.50
N GLU A 121 23.64 6.07 -3.22
CA GLU A 121 24.45 6.66 -2.15
C GLU A 121 23.98 6.22 -0.76
N LEU A 122 22.67 6.22 -0.50
CA LEU A 122 22.12 5.73 0.78
C LEU A 122 22.47 4.26 1.01
N LEU A 123 22.29 3.41 -0.01
CA LEU A 123 22.64 1.98 0.05
C LEU A 123 24.14 1.75 0.16
N ARG A 124 24.98 2.59 -0.45
CA ARG A 124 26.44 2.50 -0.37
C ARG A 124 26.94 2.82 1.03
N VAL A 125 26.35 3.81 1.70
CA VAL A 125 26.77 4.26 3.03
C VAL A 125 26.23 3.33 4.12
N HIS A 126 24.99 2.84 3.99
CA HIS A 126 24.39 1.93 4.95
C HIS A 126 23.58 0.81 4.26
N PRO A 127 24.27 -0.24 3.75
CA PRO A 127 23.62 -1.33 3.03
C PRO A 127 22.69 -2.17 3.92
N GLU A 128 23.00 -2.32 5.22
CA GLU A 128 22.15 -3.04 6.16
C GLU A 128 20.78 -2.37 6.35
N GLY A 129 20.70 -1.05 6.10
CA GLY A 129 19.46 -0.30 6.13
C GLY A 129 18.40 -0.81 5.14
N ALA A 130 18.81 -1.50 4.06
CA ALA A 130 17.89 -2.11 3.10
C ALA A 130 17.04 -3.25 3.68
N PHE A 131 17.41 -3.77 4.86
CA PHE A 131 16.70 -4.82 5.58
C PHE A 131 16.36 -4.44 7.02
N ALA A 132 16.60 -3.18 7.42
CA ALA A 132 16.14 -2.67 8.69
C ALA A 132 14.62 -2.59 8.68
N ALA A 133 13.98 -3.00 9.77
CA ALA A 133 12.54 -2.93 9.93
C ALA A 133 12.16 -1.72 10.79
N ASP A 134 11.10 -1.03 10.41
CA ASP A 134 10.49 0.03 11.20
C ASP A 134 9.60 -0.53 12.33
N ALA A 135 8.84 0.34 13.02
CA ALA A 135 7.96 -0.05 14.12
C ALA A 135 6.82 -0.99 13.69
N GLU A 136 6.41 -0.95 12.42
CA GLU A 136 5.42 -1.87 11.85
C GLU A 136 6.06 -3.15 11.30
N GLY A 137 7.38 -3.32 11.44
CA GLY A 137 8.11 -4.45 10.88
C GLY A 137 8.36 -4.33 9.38
N GLN A 138 8.03 -3.20 8.75
CA GLN A 138 8.21 -3.00 7.33
C GLN A 138 9.67 -2.65 7.03
N ILE A 139 10.21 -3.23 5.97
CA ILE A 139 11.53 -2.88 5.44
C ILE A 139 11.37 -1.91 4.25
N PRO A 140 12.43 -1.21 3.78
CA PRO A 140 12.30 -0.28 2.65
C PRO A 140 11.74 -0.92 1.37
N LEU A 141 11.98 -2.23 1.15
CA LEU A 141 11.38 -2.97 0.04
C LEU A 141 9.86 -3.08 0.17
N THR A 142 9.33 -3.29 1.37
CA THR A 142 7.88 -3.33 1.62
C THR A 142 7.27 -1.97 1.32
N GLN A 143 7.87 -0.89 1.82
CA GLN A 143 7.42 0.47 1.54
C GLN A 143 7.44 0.79 0.03
N ALA A 144 8.49 0.37 -0.68
CA ALA A 144 8.58 0.51 -2.12
C ALA A 144 7.50 -0.28 -2.87
N CYS A 145 7.13 -1.48 -2.39
CA CYS A 145 6.01 -2.23 -2.94
C CYS A 145 4.68 -1.49 -2.72
N ILE A 146 4.42 -1.01 -1.49
CA ILE A 146 3.21 -0.24 -1.12
C ILE A 146 3.07 1.02 -1.99
N GLU A 147 4.16 1.74 -2.23
CA GLU A 147 4.13 2.99 -3.01
C GLU A 147 4.24 2.80 -4.52
N GLU A 148 4.09 1.59 -5.05
CA GLU A 148 4.19 1.32 -6.49
C GLU A 148 5.52 1.82 -7.09
N ALA A 149 6.61 1.68 -6.34
CA ALA A 149 7.91 2.16 -6.75
C ALA A 149 8.33 1.54 -8.10
N PRO A 150 9.12 2.27 -8.90
CA PRO A 150 9.55 1.76 -10.20
C PRO A 150 10.40 0.50 -10.04
N LEU A 151 10.29 -0.42 -11.00
CA LEU A 151 10.95 -1.73 -10.97
C LEU A 151 12.46 -1.67 -10.68
N TRP A 152 13.14 -0.62 -11.17
CA TRP A 152 14.58 -0.45 -10.93
C TRP A 152 14.92 -0.24 -9.44
N LEU A 153 14.03 0.39 -8.67
CA LEU A 153 14.21 0.64 -7.24
C LEU A 153 14.04 -0.67 -6.48
N ILE A 154 12.95 -1.40 -6.74
CA ILE A 154 12.70 -2.75 -6.20
C ILE A 154 13.88 -3.67 -6.48
N ARG A 155 14.37 -3.67 -7.73
CA ARG A 155 15.54 -4.44 -8.15
C ARG A 155 16.80 -4.05 -7.37
N SER A 156 17.05 -2.76 -7.19
CA SER A 156 18.24 -2.28 -6.47
C SER A 156 18.23 -2.73 -5.00
N LEU A 157 17.08 -2.67 -4.33
CA LEU A 157 16.93 -3.17 -2.96
C LEU A 157 17.17 -4.68 -2.86
N LEU A 158 16.59 -5.46 -3.79
CA LEU A 158 16.79 -6.91 -3.85
C LEU A 158 18.21 -7.32 -4.22
N ASP A 159 18.91 -6.53 -5.04
CA ASP A 159 20.31 -6.81 -5.41
C ASP A 159 21.25 -6.60 -4.21
N VAL A 160 20.98 -5.61 -3.36
CA VAL A 160 21.73 -5.38 -2.11
C VAL A 160 21.36 -6.42 -1.05
N HIS A 161 20.07 -6.72 -0.88
CA HIS A 161 19.61 -7.66 0.14
C HIS A 161 18.52 -8.62 -0.41
N PRO A 162 18.90 -9.73 -1.07
CA PRO A 162 17.96 -10.66 -1.69
C PRO A 162 16.98 -11.30 -0.70
N ALA A 163 17.37 -11.44 0.56
CA ALA A 163 16.48 -11.95 1.60
C ALA A 163 15.34 -10.98 1.96
N GLY A 164 15.36 -9.73 1.45
CA GLY A 164 14.27 -8.76 1.58
C GLY A 164 12.92 -9.31 1.10
N ALA A 165 12.90 -10.11 0.02
CA ALA A 165 11.68 -10.75 -0.48
C ALA A 165 11.03 -11.72 0.54
N ARG A 166 11.77 -12.13 1.58
CA ARG A 166 11.30 -13.02 2.66
C ARG A 166 10.96 -12.28 3.95
N ALA A 167 11.19 -10.97 4.02
CA ALA A 167 10.84 -10.19 5.19
C ALA A 167 9.34 -10.19 5.39
N VAL A 168 8.89 -10.16 6.65
CA VAL A 168 7.47 -10.06 6.99
C VAL A 168 7.27 -8.82 7.85
N ASP A 169 6.21 -8.07 7.56
CA ASP A 169 5.76 -6.97 8.43
C ASP A 169 5.05 -7.52 9.68
N GLY A 170 4.57 -6.62 10.54
CA GLY A 170 3.85 -6.93 11.78
C GLY A 170 2.57 -7.73 11.57
N ASP A 171 1.96 -7.64 10.39
CA ASP A 171 0.80 -8.42 9.97
C ASP A 171 1.18 -9.77 9.32
N GLY A 172 2.48 -10.09 9.24
CA GLY A 172 2.98 -11.29 8.61
C GLY A 172 2.96 -11.24 7.09
N ASN A 173 2.75 -10.08 6.47
CA ASN A 173 2.76 -9.93 5.03
C ASN A 173 4.20 -9.89 4.51
N LEU A 174 4.49 -10.72 3.51
CA LEU A 174 5.66 -10.56 2.64
C LEU A 174 5.50 -9.34 1.71
N PRO A 175 6.58 -8.74 1.18
CA PRO A 175 6.50 -7.65 0.20
C PRO A 175 5.56 -7.93 -0.99
N ILE A 176 5.48 -9.19 -1.44
CA ILE A 176 4.59 -9.57 -2.53
C ILE A 176 3.10 -9.35 -2.22
N HIS A 177 2.67 -9.43 -0.95
CA HIS A 177 1.28 -9.16 -0.56
C HIS A 177 0.86 -7.71 -0.82
N TRP A 178 1.85 -6.81 -0.95
CA TRP A 178 1.67 -5.39 -1.22
C TRP A 178 1.92 -5.04 -2.69
N ALA A 179 2.27 -5.98 -3.57
CA ALA A 179 2.70 -5.69 -4.95
C ALA A 179 1.55 -5.57 -5.98
N PHE A 180 0.29 -5.62 -5.55
CA PHE A 180 -0.86 -5.95 -6.42
C PHE A 180 -1.73 -4.76 -6.84
N HIS A 181 -1.09 -3.62 -7.06
CA HIS A 181 -1.74 -2.40 -7.51
C HIS A 181 -2.31 -2.53 -8.94
N SER A 182 -3.25 -1.66 -9.30
CA SER A 182 -3.89 -1.68 -10.62
C SER A 182 -3.00 -1.13 -11.76
N GLY A 183 -1.74 -0.82 -11.48
CA GLY A 183 -0.77 -0.26 -12.43
C GLY A 183 -0.01 -1.31 -13.26
N PRO A 184 0.61 -0.90 -14.39
CA PRO A 184 1.37 -1.81 -15.26
C PRO A 184 2.60 -2.41 -14.58
N SER A 185 3.16 -1.74 -13.57
CA SER A 185 4.33 -2.21 -12.80
C SER A 185 4.03 -3.40 -11.91
N ALA A 186 2.75 -3.72 -11.62
CA ALA A 186 2.39 -4.82 -10.75
C ALA A 186 2.81 -6.18 -11.32
N VAL A 187 2.72 -6.36 -12.64
CA VAL A 187 3.14 -7.61 -13.32
C VAL A 187 4.65 -7.81 -13.15
N ASP A 188 5.44 -6.82 -13.53
CA ASP A 188 6.91 -6.90 -13.48
C ASP A 188 7.42 -7.03 -12.02
N THR A 189 6.79 -6.31 -11.08
CA THR A 189 7.13 -6.37 -9.66
C THR A 189 6.81 -7.75 -9.08
N THR A 190 5.66 -8.32 -9.43
CA THR A 190 5.27 -9.67 -9.00
C THR A 190 6.23 -10.71 -9.54
N GLU A 191 6.57 -10.64 -10.84
CA GLU A 191 7.54 -11.54 -11.47
C GLU A 191 8.90 -11.46 -10.78
N LEU A 192 9.37 -10.24 -10.48
CA LEU A 192 10.65 -10.03 -9.82
C LEU A 192 10.66 -10.61 -8.39
N LEU A 193 9.59 -10.40 -7.61
CA LEU A 193 9.48 -10.91 -6.25
C LEU A 193 9.36 -12.43 -6.21
N LEU A 194 8.59 -13.04 -7.12
CA LEU A 194 8.50 -14.51 -7.24
C LEU A 194 9.82 -15.10 -7.74
N SER A 195 10.53 -14.43 -8.64
CA SER A 195 11.87 -14.85 -9.06
C SER A 195 12.87 -14.85 -7.90
N ALA A 196 12.76 -13.89 -6.97
CA ALA A 196 13.60 -13.83 -5.77
C ALA A 196 13.18 -14.85 -4.69
N TYR A 197 11.88 -15.14 -4.58
CA TYR A 197 11.33 -16.07 -3.60
C TYR A 197 10.03 -16.75 -4.10
N PRO A 198 10.13 -17.86 -4.86
CA PRO A 198 8.97 -18.51 -5.47
C PRO A 198 7.94 -19.01 -4.45
N GLU A 199 8.41 -19.52 -3.30
CA GLU A 199 7.52 -20.04 -2.26
C GLU A 199 6.62 -18.97 -1.65
N ALA A 200 6.88 -17.67 -1.89
CA ALA A 200 6.06 -16.56 -1.44
C ALA A 200 4.58 -16.72 -1.85
N ALA A 201 4.30 -17.26 -3.04
CA ALA A 201 2.94 -17.50 -3.53
C ALA A 201 2.08 -18.39 -2.60
N SER A 202 2.73 -19.24 -1.80
CA SER A 202 2.10 -20.17 -0.86
C SER A 202 2.12 -19.72 0.61
N LYS A 203 2.72 -18.56 0.91
CA LYS A 203 2.86 -18.08 2.30
C LYS A 203 1.63 -17.31 2.72
N ARG A 204 1.13 -17.65 3.91
CA ARG A 204 0.00 -16.98 4.53
C ARG A 204 0.51 -15.87 5.45
N ASN A 205 -0.15 -14.73 5.43
CA ASN A 205 0.01 -13.70 6.45
C ASN A 205 -0.71 -14.10 7.76
N SER A 206 -0.74 -13.20 8.74
CA SER A 206 -1.36 -13.46 10.06
C SER A 206 -2.88 -13.63 10.02
N SER A 207 -3.57 -13.17 8.96
CA SER A 207 -5.00 -13.41 8.76
C SER A 207 -5.27 -14.68 7.93
N GLY A 208 -4.25 -15.53 7.75
CA GLY A 208 -4.32 -16.71 6.89
C GLY A 208 -4.40 -16.40 5.40
N SER A 209 -4.28 -15.14 4.98
CA SER A 209 -4.41 -14.71 3.60
C SER A 209 -3.17 -15.05 2.78
N LEU A 210 -3.37 -15.66 1.60
CA LEU A 210 -2.30 -15.86 0.59
C LEU A 210 -2.16 -14.61 -0.29
N PRO A 211 -1.05 -14.44 -1.05
CA PRO A 211 -0.91 -13.33 -1.97
C PRO A 211 -2.06 -13.25 -2.99
N VAL A 212 -2.58 -14.38 -3.48
CA VAL A 212 -3.74 -14.40 -4.40
C VAL A 212 -5.01 -13.80 -3.79
N HIS A 213 -5.21 -13.90 -2.47
CA HIS A 213 -6.34 -13.25 -1.79
C HIS A 213 -6.20 -11.72 -1.83
N ARG A 214 -4.99 -11.20 -1.56
CA ARG A 214 -4.68 -9.77 -1.65
C ARG A 214 -4.80 -9.27 -3.10
N ALA A 215 -4.31 -10.04 -4.07
CA ALA A 215 -4.44 -9.73 -5.50
C ALA A 215 -5.93 -9.61 -5.93
N CYS A 216 -6.79 -10.53 -5.48
CA CYS A 216 -8.22 -10.43 -5.74
C CYS A 216 -8.87 -9.23 -5.04
N THR A 217 -8.47 -8.95 -3.79
CA THR A 217 -8.99 -7.80 -3.01
C THR A 217 -8.63 -6.45 -3.66
N GLN A 218 -7.43 -6.35 -4.25
CA GLN A 218 -6.95 -5.14 -4.92
C GLN A 218 -7.34 -5.06 -6.41
N ASN A 219 -8.12 -6.04 -6.91
CA ASN A 219 -8.45 -6.17 -8.34
C ASN A 219 -7.20 -6.13 -9.24
N ALA A 220 -6.19 -6.93 -8.87
CA ALA A 220 -4.95 -7.04 -9.61
C ALA A 220 -5.18 -7.48 -11.06
N PRO A 221 -4.27 -7.12 -11.99
CA PRO A 221 -4.37 -7.56 -13.37
C PRO A 221 -4.42 -9.10 -13.49
N VAL A 222 -5.23 -9.62 -14.42
CA VAL A 222 -5.32 -11.08 -14.71
C VAL A 222 -3.93 -11.77 -14.80
N PRO A 223 -2.90 -11.20 -15.45
CA PRO A 223 -1.58 -11.83 -15.50
C PRO A 223 -0.94 -12.04 -14.13
N VAL A 224 -1.15 -11.12 -13.17
CA VAL A 224 -0.64 -11.25 -11.80
C VAL A 224 -1.30 -12.44 -11.10
N VAL A 225 -2.63 -12.51 -11.17
CA VAL A 225 -3.38 -13.61 -10.54
C VAL A 225 -3.01 -14.96 -11.17
N ASN A 226 -2.88 -15.00 -12.49
CA ASN A 226 -2.44 -16.20 -13.20
C ASN A 226 -1.06 -16.64 -12.76
N MET A 227 -0.09 -15.72 -12.66
CA MET A 227 1.26 -16.04 -12.21
C MET A 227 1.28 -16.63 -10.79
N LEU A 228 0.48 -16.08 -9.87
CA LEU A 228 0.37 -16.62 -8.52
C LEU A 228 -0.25 -18.03 -8.48
N LEU A 229 -1.26 -18.30 -9.33
CA LEU A 229 -1.91 -19.61 -9.41
C LEU A 229 -1.09 -20.64 -10.18
N GLU A 230 -0.24 -20.21 -11.11
CA GLU A 230 0.74 -21.08 -11.78
C GLU A 230 1.83 -21.53 -10.78
N GLU A 231 2.31 -20.63 -9.92
CA GLU A 231 3.25 -20.97 -8.84
C GLU A 231 2.59 -21.78 -7.71
N PHE A 232 1.31 -21.50 -7.40
CA PHE A 232 0.56 -22.20 -6.35
C PHE A 232 -0.94 -22.36 -6.70
N SER A 233 -1.25 -23.44 -7.43
CA SER A 233 -2.61 -23.74 -7.93
C SER A 233 -3.66 -23.91 -6.83
N ASP A 234 -3.25 -24.50 -5.70
CA ASP A 234 -4.14 -24.72 -4.54
C ASP A 234 -4.54 -23.40 -3.87
N GLY A 235 -3.92 -22.27 -4.26
CA GLY A 235 -4.31 -20.93 -3.82
C GLY A 235 -5.76 -20.59 -4.13
N ALA A 236 -6.32 -21.08 -5.25
CA ALA A 236 -7.72 -20.82 -5.64
C ALA A 236 -8.75 -21.51 -4.72
N SER A 237 -8.37 -22.61 -4.07
CA SER A 237 -9.23 -23.39 -3.16
C SER A 237 -8.86 -23.24 -1.68
N SER A 238 -7.78 -22.52 -1.40
CA SER A 238 -7.32 -22.21 -0.05
C SER A 238 -8.15 -21.09 0.55
N ALA A 239 -8.77 -21.34 1.71
CA ALA A 239 -9.50 -20.33 2.45
C ALA A 239 -8.61 -19.58 3.44
N ASP A 240 -8.86 -18.28 3.68
CA ASP A 240 -8.28 -17.50 4.77
C ASP A 240 -8.88 -17.86 6.15
N GLU A 241 -8.53 -17.13 7.21
CA GLU A 241 -9.08 -17.38 8.56
C GLU A 241 -10.60 -17.15 8.65
N ASP A 242 -11.15 -16.35 7.75
CA ASP A 242 -12.58 -16.11 7.64
C ASP A 242 -13.30 -17.16 6.77
N GLY A 243 -12.57 -18.16 6.26
CA GLY A 243 -13.13 -19.14 5.34
C GLY A 243 -13.36 -18.57 3.93
N ASN A 244 -12.88 -17.37 3.62
CA ASN A 244 -13.01 -16.78 2.30
C ASN A 244 -11.96 -17.40 1.36
N LEU A 245 -12.42 -17.94 0.24
CA LEU A 245 -11.57 -18.20 -0.93
C LEU A 245 -11.25 -16.88 -1.66
N PRO A 246 -10.22 -16.82 -2.54
CA PRO A 246 -9.91 -15.60 -3.28
C PRO A 246 -11.10 -15.06 -4.09
N ILE A 247 -11.94 -15.95 -4.64
CA ILE A 247 -13.16 -15.58 -5.37
C ILE A 247 -14.19 -14.84 -4.50
N HIS A 248 -14.26 -15.12 -3.19
CA HIS A 248 -15.13 -14.36 -2.28
C HIS A 248 -14.67 -12.91 -2.14
N LEU A 249 -13.34 -12.70 -2.10
CA LEU A 249 -12.74 -11.39 -1.93
C LEU A 249 -12.79 -10.56 -3.21
N LEU A 250 -12.70 -11.21 -4.38
CA LEU A 250 -12.88 -10.57 -5.68
C LEU A 250 -14.29 -9.96 -5.83
N CYS A 251 -15.31 -10.63 -5.27
CA CYS A 251 -16.70 -10.20 -5.34
C CYS A 251 -17.07 -9.10 -4.31
N ARG A 252 -16.12 -8.60 -3.50
CA ARG A 252 -16.36 -7.58 -2.47
C ARG A 252 -15.89 -6.20 -2.96
N LYS A 253 -16.62 -5.11 -2.66
CA LYS A 253 -16.05 -3.75 -2.61
C LYS A 253 -16.73 -2.88 -1.53
N GLY A 254 -15.96 -1.99 -0.88
CA GLY A 254 -16.53 -0.81 -0.19
C GLY A 254 -16.22 -0.49 1.30
N SER A 255 -15.06 -0.85 1.88
CA SER A 255 -14.34 -0.17 3.01
C SER A 255 -13.60 -1.15 3.95
N PRO A 256 -12.44 -0.74 4.53
CA PRO A 256 -11.89 -1.38 5.72
C PRO A 256 -12.72 -0.91 6.94
N PHE A 257 -13.06 -1.82 7.84
CA PHE A 257 -13.79 -1.53 9.09
C PHE A 257 -15.20 -0.90 8.97
N ARG A 258 -16.23 -1.74 9.02
CA ARG A 258 -17.37 -1.49 9.92
C ARG A 258 -17.79 -2.78 10.62
N ASP A 259 -17.68 -2.75 11.94
CA ASP A 259 -18.24 -3.72 12.91
C ASP A 259 -19.77 -3.55 13.06
N ASP A 260 -20.51 -3.19 12.01
CA ASP A 260 -21.97 -3.15 12.07
C ASP A 260 -22.57 -4.52 11.72
N ALA A 261 -22.63 -5.32 12.77
CA ALA A 261 -23.50 -6.48 12.93
C ALA A 261 -24.98 -6.14 12.68
N HIS A 262 -25.39 -5.97 11.41
CA HIS A 262 -26.79 -5.96 11.02
C HIS A 262 -26.98 -6.91 9.83
N GLY A 263 -27.54 -8.07 10.14
CA GLY A 263 -27.58 -9.25 9.30
C GLY A 263 -28.12 -9.02 7.89
N LEU A 264 -27.37 -9.53 6.92
CA LEU A 264 -27.90 -9.86 5.60
C LEU A 264 -28.78 -11.11 5.71
N PRO A 265 -29.85 -11.22 4.91
CA PRO A 265 -30.80 -12.32 5.02
C PRO A 265 -30.11 -13.65 4.74
N SER A 266 -30.17 -14.58 5.70
CA SER A 266 -29.93 -15.99 5.43
C SER A 266 -30.89 -16.44 4.33
N TYR A 267 -30.37 -17.11 3.30
CA TYR A 267 -31.10 -17.63 2.15
C TYR A 267 -31.50 -16.62 1.07
N LEU A 268 -30.60 -16.40 0.12
CA LEU A 268 -31.00 -16.26 -1.28
C LEU A 268 -30.74 -17.62 -1.96
N ASP A 269 -31.80 -18.41 -2.15
CA ASP A 269 -31.78 -19.53 -3.09
C ASP A 269 -31.61 -18.94 -4.49
N LEU A 270 -30.37 -18.92 -4.98
CA LEU A 270 -30.05 -18.46 -6.32
C LEU A 270 -30.41 -19.59 -7.31
N PRO A 271 -31.31 -19.35 -8.29
CA PRO A 271 -31.68 -20.36 -9.27
C PRO A 271 -30.48 -20.74 -10.15
N GLU A 272 -30.42 -22.00 -10.59
CA GLU A 272 -29.42 -22.46 -11.57
C GLU A 272 -29.46 -21.56 -12.83
N GLY A 273 -28.33 -20.91 -13.16
CA GLY A 273 -28.18 -20.13 -14.39
C GLY A 273 -27.96 -18.61 -14.23
N VAL A 274 -27.61 -18.12 -13.04
CA VAL A 274 -27.28 -16.70 -12.82
C VAL A 274 -26.04 -16.28 -13.64
N VAL A 275 -26.17 -15.21 -14.42
CA VAL A 275 -25.07 -14.66 -15.22
C VAL A 275 -24.48 -13.46 -14.50
N ILE A 276 -23.21 -13.54 -14.13
CA ILE A 276 -22.50 -12.43 -13.49
C ILE A 276 -22.09 -11.45 -14.60
N SER A 277 -22.60 -10.22 -14.56
CA SER A 277 -22.30 -9.19 -15.55
C SER A 277 -21.67 -7.96 -14.92
N PRO A 278 -20.88 -7.18 -15.66
CA PRO A 278 -20.41 -5.87 -15.22
C PRO A 278 -21.58 -4.96 -14.79
N ARG A 279 -21.50 -4.33 -13.61
CA ARG A 279 -22.44 -3.28 -13.21
C ARG A 279 -22.27 -2.06 -14.12
N ASN A 280 -23.21 -1.81 -15.03
CA ASN A 280 -23.16 -0.63 -15.89
C ASN A 280 -23.78 0.58 -15.17
N GLY A 281 -22.93 1.52 -14.69
CA GLY A 281 -23.39 2.82 -14.19
C GLY A 281 -22.90 3.25 -12.81
N SER A 282 -22.01 2.51 -12.14
CA SER A 282 -21.30 3.06 -10.98
C SER A 282 -19.99 3.71 -11.45
N GLU A 283 -19.94 5.04 -11.42
CA GLU A 283 -18.68 5.80 -11.46
C GLU A 283 -17.91 5.60 -10.14
N THR A 284 -17.69 4.35 -9.73
CA THR A 284 -16.90 4.00 -8.55
C THR A 284 -15.46 3.81 -9.00
N ALA A 285 -14.63 4.81 -8.72
CA ALA A 285 -13.23 4.90 -9.09
C ALA A 285 -12.48 3.53 -9.09
N GLY A 286 -11.91 3.19 -10.25
CA GLY A 286 -10.71 2.34 -10.34
C GLY A 286 -10.87 0.83 -10.56
N THR A 287 -12.04 0.22 -10.46
CA THR A 287 -12.18 -1.23 -10.73
C THR A 287 -12.70 -1.47 -12.14
N ASP A 288 -11.85 -1.97 -13.04
CA ASP A 288 -12.27 -2.47 -14.35
C ASP A 288 -13.13 -3.74 -14.14
N PRO A 289 -14.47 -3.68 -14.36
CA PRO A 289 -15.34 -4.81 -14.12
C PRO A 289 -15.07 -5.97 -15.08
N LYS A 290 -14.43 -5.69 -16.23
CA LYS A 290 -13.98 -6.74 -17.15
C LYS A 290 -12.81 -7.53 -16.55
N ASN A 291 -11.84 -6.85 -15.93
CA ASN A 291 -10.74 -7.52 -15.23
C ASN A 291 -11.27 -8.43 -14.13
N ALA A 292 -12.23 -7.97 -13.33
CA ALA A 292 -12.82 -8.78 -12.27
C ALA A 292 -13.52 -10.04 -12.84
N LEU A 293 -14.24 -9.92 -13.96
CA LEU A 293 -14.85 -11.06 -14.64
C LEU A 293 -13.78 -12.05 -15.14
N ASP A 294 -12.74 -11.56 -15.81
CA ASP A 294 -11.66 -12.38 -16.35
C ASP A 294 -10.89 -13.11 -15.22
N VAL A 295 -10.64 -12.44 -14.08
CA VAL A 295 -10.03 -13.05 -12.89
C VAL A 295 -10.96 -14.09 -12.27
N MET A 296 -12.28 -13.85 -12.24
CA MET A 296 -13.24 -14.81 -11.71
C MET A 296 -13.27 -16.08 -12.58
N GLU A 297 -13.33 -15.94 -13.90
CA GLU A 297 -13.24 -17.07 -14.83
C GLU A 297 -11.94 -17.86 -14.63
N LEU A 298 -10.83 -17.16 -14.39
CA LEU A 298 -9.55 -17.79 -14.09
C LEU A 298 -9.61 -18.60 -12.79
N LEU A 299 -10.12 -18.01 -11.70
CA LEU A 299 -10.26 -18.71 -10.42
C LEU A 299 -11.13 -19.96 -10.54
N LEU A 300 -12.23 -19.89 -11.29
CA LEU A 300 -13.12 -21.04 -11.53
C LEU A 300 -12.49 -22.12 -12.41
N LYS A 301 -11.53 -21.77 -13.28
CA LYS A 301 -10.73 -22.78 -14.01
C LYS A 301 -9.84 -23.59 -13.06
N PHE A 302 -9.27 -22.94 -12.03
CA PHE A 302 -8.44 -23.62 -11.03
C PHE A 302 -9.27 -24.31 -9.93
N HIS A 303 -10.43 -23.76 -9.59
CA HIS A 303 -11.34 -24.31 -8.57
C HIS A 303 -12.80 -24.14 -8.98
N HIS A 304 -13.31 -25.13 -9.73
CA HIS A 304 -14.65 -25.14 -10.32
C HIS A 304 -15.78 -24.91 -9.30
N ASP A 305 -15.67 -25.52 -8.11
CA ASP A 305 -16.70 -25.46 -7.07
C ASP A 305 -16.54 -24.22 -6.17
N GLY A 306 -15.61 -23.32 -6.49
CA GLY A 306 -15.35 -22.12 -5.70
C GLY A 306 -16.56 -21.17 -5.60
N ALA A 307 -17.38 -21.09 -6.65
CA ALA A 307 -18.59 -20.26 -6.67
C ALA A 307 -19.70 -20.78 -5.73
N SER A 308 -19.68 -22.06 -5.37
CA SER A 308 -20.68 -22.70 -4.49
C SER A 308 -20.14 -22.99 -3.08
N ALA A 309 -18.88 -22.68 -2.81
CA ALA A 309 -18.29 -22.79 -1.49
C ALA A 309 -18.79 -21.65 -0.59
N ALA A 310 -19.28 -21.99 0.61
CA ALA A 310 -19.64 -21.00 1.61
C ALA A 310 -18.46 -20.73 2.56
N ASN A 311 -18.25 -19.46 2.92
CA ASN A 311 -17.30 -19.09 3.96
C ASN A 311 -17.82 -19.44 5.37
N ARG A 312 -17.09 -19.06 6.43
CA ARG A 312 -17.48 -19.35 7.82
C ARG A 312 -18.81 -18.72 8.24
N PHE A 313 -19.27 -17.70 7.51
CA PHE A 313 -20.52 -16.98 7.76
C PHE A 313 -21.69 -17.55 6.94
N GLY A 314 -21.46 -18.59 6.13
CA GLY A 314 -22.48 -19.14 5.23
C GLY A 314 -22.68 -18.33 3.95
N GLU A 315 -21.79 -17.39 3.65
CA GLU A 315 -21.86 -16.55 2.46
C GLU A 315 -21.16 -17.23 1.28
N LEU A 316 -21.83 -17.31 0.14
CA LEU A 316 -21.25 -17.67 -1.14
C LEU A 316 -20.54 -16.45 -1.73
N PRO A 317 -19.59 -16.62 -2.67
CA PRO A 317 -19.01 -15.48 -3.41
C PRO A 317 -20.08 -14.59 -4.03
N LEU A 318 -21.14 -15.20 -4.55
CA LEU A 318 -22.25 -14.51 -5.17
C LEU A 318 -23.09 -13.66 -4.19
N HIS A 319 -23.19 -14.08 -2.92
CA HIS A 319 -23.84 -13.27 -1.90
C HIS A 319 -23.08 -11.95 -1.69
N ARG A 320 -21.75 -11.94 -1.83
CA ARG A 320 -20.93 -10.72 -1.71
C ARG A 320 -21.06 -9.83 -2.95
N ALA A 321 -21.21 -10.43 -4.14
CA ALA A 321 -21.52 -9.73 -5.38
C ALA A 321 -22.91 -9.05 -5.37
N CYS A 322 -23.84 -9.48 -4.51
CA CYS A 322 -25.18 -8.87 -4.40
C CYS A 322 -25.25 -7.66 -3.48
N SER A 323 -24.19 -7.35 -2.72
CA SER A 323 -24.16 -6.10 -1.94
C SER A 323 -24.20 -4.92 -2.91
N GLU A 324 -24.96 -3.86 -2.59
CA GLU A 324 -25.29 -2.78 -3.53
C GLU A 324 -24.08 -2.00 -4.11
N GLU A 325 -22.85 -2.35 -3.72
CA GLU A 325 -21.59 -1.71 -4.11
C GLU A 325 -20.59 -2.64 -4.83
N ALA A 326 -20.98 -3.87 -5.19
CA ALA A 326 -20.08 -4.81 -5.87
C ALA A 326 -19.83 -4.45 -7.36
N PRO A 327 -18.65 -4.78 -7.91
CA PRO A 327 -18.30 -4.49 -9.32
C PRO A 327 -19.06 -5.35 -10.34
N LEU A 328 -19.72 -6.41 -9.87
CA LEU A 328 -20.45 -7.38 -10.67
C LEU A 328 -21.90 -7.43 -10.19
N GLU A 329 -22.85 -7.40 -11.12
CA GLU A 329 -24.28 -7.60 -10.86
C GLU A 329 -24.71 -9.01 -11.28
N LEU A 330 -25.76 -9.51 -10.63
CA LEU A 330 -26.48 -10.68 -11.12
C LEU A 330 -27.46 -10.26 -12.22
N VAL A 331 -27.36 -10.89 -13.38
CA VAL A 331 -28.28 -10.74 -14.52
C VAL A 331 -29.01 -12.05 -14.78
#